data_AF-A0A7X0M5M1-F1
#
_entry.id   AF-A0A7X0M5M1-F1
#
_cell.length_a   1.000
_cell.length_b   1.000
_cell.length_c   1.000
_cell.angle_alpha   90.00
_cell.angle_beta   90.00
_cell.angle_gamma   90.00
#
_symmetry.space_group_name_H-M   'P 1'
#
loop_
_entity.id
_entity.type
_entity.pdbx_description
1 polymer ?
#
loop_
_entity_poly.entity_id
_entity_poly.type
_entity_poly.pdbx_seq_one_letter_code
_entity_poly.pdbx_strand_id
1 'polypeptide(L)' 'MTLSIGTAPAHAGTETLQGIYQQYNDCERVGGYGDDQGWWSGYRCEFKSQYYYYFLYA' A
#
# COMPACT_ATOMS: atom_id res chain seq x y z
N MET A 1 -2.24 16.56 -25.15
CA MET A 1 -2.08 15.33 -24.35
C MET A 1 -2.23 15.70 -22.89
N THR A 2 -3.35 15.33 -22.26
CA THR A 2 -3.57 15.50 -20.82
C THR A 2 -2.86 14.38 -20.08
N LEU A 3 -1.83 14.72 -19.32
CA LEU A 3 -1.11 13.78 -18.47
C LEU A 3 -1.98 13.52 -17.23
N SER A 4 -2.83 12.51 -17.29
CA SER A 4 -3.61 12.04 -16.15
C SER A 4 -2.66 11.32 -15.18
N ILE A 5 -2.02 12.08 -14.28
CA ILE A 5 -1.35 11.54 -13.09
C ILE A 5 -2.47 11.21 -12.10
N GLY A 6 -3.17 10.12 -12.33
CA GLY A 6 -4.39 9.85 -11.57
C GLY A 6 -5.01 8.54 -11.97
N THR A 7 -4.26 7.45 -11.80
CA THR A 7 -4.87 6.14 -11.61
C THR A 7 -3.99 5.41 -10.61
N ALA A 8 -4.38 5.43 -9.33
CA ALA A 8 -4.12 4.28 -8.47
C ALA A 8 -4.41 3.01 -9.29
N PRO A 9 -3.58 1.95 -9.22
CA PRO A 9 -3.73 0.79 -10.09
C PRO A 9 -5.13 0.20 -9.93
N ALA A 10 -6.01 0.60 -10.84
CA ALA A 10 -7.35 0.08 -10.95
C ALA A 10 -7.20 -1.33 -11.50
N HIS A 11 -7.31 -2.30 -10.60
CA HIS A 11 -7.61 -3.70 -10.88
C HIS A 11 -6.38 -4.55 -11.25
N ALA A 12 -5.59 -4.95 -10.26
CA ALA A 12 -4.64 -6.06 -10.40
C ALA A 12 -4.50 -6.85 -9.09
N GLY A 13 -5.52 -7.63 -8.75
CA GLY A 13 -5.41 -8.83 -7.90
C GLY A 13 -5.07 -8.60 -6.42
N THR A 14 -6.11 -8.55 -5.58
CA THR A 14 -6.13 -9.04 -4.18
C THR A 14 -4.76 -9.14 -3.47
N GLU A 15 -4.24 -8.01 -2.95
CA GLU A 15 -2.97 -7.92 -2.18
C GLU A 15 -1.72 -7.66 -3.04
N THR A 16 -1.70 -6.58 -3.83
CA THR A 16 -0.49 -6.10 -4.50
C THR A 16 0.45 -5.41 -3.51
N LEU A 17 1.76 -5.64 -3.64
CA LEU A 17 2.73 -4.93 -2.82
C LEU A 17 2.79 -3.45 -3.23
N GLN A 18 2.30 -2.57 -2.36
CA GLN A 18 2.29 -1.12 -2.58
C GLN A 18 3.57 -0.46 -2.05
N GLY A 19 4.17 -1.02 -0.99
CA GLY A 19 5.34 -0.43 -0.37
C GLY A 19 6.01 -1.31 0.66
N ILE A 20 7.24 -0.94 1.02
CA ILE A 20 8.04 -1.60 2.05
C ILE A 20 8.50 -0.51 3.02
N TYR A 21 8.23 -0.72 4.30
CA TYR A 21 8.44 0.24 5.38
C TYR A 21 9.29 -0.38 6.47
N GLN A 22 10.15 0.41 7.09
CA GLN A 22 10.97 -0.10 8.19
C GLN A 22 10.20 -0.16 9.51
N GLN A 23 9.21 0.72 9.69
CA GLN A 23 8.36 0.77 10.87
C GLN A 23 6.92 0.41 10.53
N TYR A 24 6.28 -0.30 11.45
CA TYR A 24 4.85 -0.61 11.39
C TYR A 24 4.01 0.66 11.25
N ASN A 25 4.41 1.73 11.95
CA ASN A 25 3.70 3.00 11.98
C ASN A 25 3.62 3.67 10.61
N ASP A 26 4.68 3.58 9.80
CA ASP A 26 4.67 4.10 8.43
C ASP A 26 3.78 3.26 7.51
N CYS A 27 3.80 1.94 7.69
CA CYS A 27 2.93 1.02 6.96
C CYS A 27 1.44 1.30 7.24
N GLU A 28 1.06 1.40 8.52
CA GLU A 28 -0.31 1.77 8.93
C GLU A 28 -0.71 3.15 8.42
N ARG A 29 0.19 4.14 8.51
CA ARG A 29 -0.15 5.51 8.12
C ARG A 29 -0.39 5.63 6.62
N VAL A 30 0.44 4.99 5.80
CA VAL A 30 0.23 4.96 4.34
C VAL A 30 -0.97 4.09 3.99
N GLY A 31 -1.07 2.91 4.60
CA GLY A 31 -2.20 1.98 4.49
C GLY A 31 -3.55 2.65 4.71
N GLY A 32 -3.73 3.26 5.88
CA GLY A 32 -4.96 3.99 6.20
C GLY A 32 -5.18 5.22 5.32
N TYR A 33 -4.12 5.91 4.91
CA TYR A 33 -4.25 7.05 4.00
C TYR A 33 -4.74 6.64 2.61
N GLY A 34 -4.21 5.56 2.03
CA GLY A 34 -4.70 5.09 0.73
C GLY A 34 -6.11 4.48 0.80
N ASP A 35 -6.52 3.96 1.96
CA ASP A 35 -7.89 3.47 2.19
C ASP A 35 -8.87 4.64 2.25
N ASP A 36 -8.55 5.68 3.04
CA ASP A 36 -9.31 6.94 3.13
C ASP A 36 -9.45 7.64 1.76
N GLN A 37 -8.39 7.62 0.96
CA GLN A 37 -8.40 8.19 -0.39
C GLN A 37 -9.09 7.28 -1.44
N GLY A 38 -9.48 6.06 -1.07
CA GLY A 38 -10.09 5.08 -1.98
C GLY A 38 -9.14 4.54 -3.05
N TRP A 39 -7.82 4.55 -2.79
CA TRP A 39 -6.81 3.94 -3.66
C TRP A 39 -6.87 2.40 -3.60
N TRP A 40 -7.25 1.85 -2.45
CA TRP A 40 -7.50 0.43 -2.22
C TRP A 40 -8.73 0.23 -1.32
N SER A 41 -9.33 -0.96 -1.33
CA SER A 41 -10.50 -1.32 -0.48
C SER A 41 -10.12 -2.00 0.83
N GLY A 42 -8.84 -1.97 1.17
CA GLY A 42 -8.28 -2.53 2.39
C GLY A 42 -6.78 -2.71 2.23
N TYR A 43 -6.06 -2.59 3.34
CA TYR A 43 -4.61 -2.76 3.36
C TYR A 43 -4.21 -3.78 4.42
N ARG A 44 -3.03 -4.36 4.23
CA ARG A 44 -2.41 -5.31 5.16
C ARG A 44 -0.93 -5.03 5.29
N CYS A 45 -0.50 -4.83 6.53
CA CYS A 45 0.90 -4.70 6.89
C CYS A 45 1.44 -6.04 7.36
N GLU A 46 2.33 -6.64 6.57
CA GLU A 46 2.98 -7.90 6.91
C GLU A 46 4.44 -7.69 7.26
N PHE A 47 4.83 -8.05 8.49
CA PHE A 47 6.22 -8.02 8.89
C PHE A 47 6.97 -9.24 8.36
N LYS A 48 7.99 -9.02 7.54
CA LYS A 48 8.91 -10.07 7.10
C LYS A 48 10.18 -10.00 7.96
N SER A 49 10.26 -10.85 8.99
CA SER A 49 11.46 -10.97 9.85
C SER A 49 12.74 -11.31 9.08
N GLN A 50 12.61 -11.92 7.90
CA GLN A 50 13.74 -12.24 7.03
C GLN A 50 14.46 -10.98 6.52
N TYR A 51 13.74 -9.87 6.40
CA TYR A 51 14.26 -8.58 5.94
C TYR A 51 14.19 -7.50 7.04
N TYR A 52 13.49 -7.74 8.15
CA TYR A 52 13.19 -6.73 9.17
C TYR A 52 12.43 -5.50 8.62
N TYR A 53 11.56 -5.74 7.64
CA TYR A 53 10.69 -4.71 7.05
C TYR A 53 9.22 -5.14 7.06
N TYR A 54 8.34 -4.14 7.06
CA TYR A 54 6.90 -4.23 6.93
C TYR A 54 6.51 -4.02 5.47
N PHE A 55 5.81 -4.99 4.91
CA PHE A 55 5.34 -4.99 3.53
C PHE A 55 3.88 -4.56 3.56
N LEU A 56 3.57 -3.46 2.88
CA LEU A 56 2.21 -2.97 2.71
C LEU A 56 1.62 -3.62 1.47
N TYR A 57 0.58 -4.40 1.68
CA TYR A 57 -0.23 -5.01 0.65
C TYR A 57 -1.58 -4.32 0.57
N ALA A 58 -2.02 -3.95 -0.63
CA ALA A 58 -3.34 -3.37 -0.87
C ALA A 58 -3.80 -3.60 -2.31
#